data_AF-A0A7S3I2V6-F1
#
_entry.id   AF-A0A7S3I2V6-F1
#
_cell.length_a   1.000
_cell.length_b   1.000
_cell.length_c   1.000
_cell.angle_alpha   90.00
_cell.angle_beta   90.00
_cell.angle_gamma   90.00
#
_symmetry.space_group_name_H-M   'P 1'
#
loop_
_entity.id
_entity.type
_entity.pdbx_description
1 polymer ?
#
loop_
_entity_poly.entity_id
_entity_poly.type
_entity_poly.pdbx_seq_one_letter_code
_entity_poly.pdbx_strand_id
1 'polypeptide(L)'
;MKLALQTEPYLTYEADIYYHLGLAYCRLQKFEKSIFPYSRCIEKIPSDLRYIHERAKAYQMIDEHEKAVADFDVVIRKNPKNAHAYFRRAFSLKSLKNYAKAVEDFEKARTLEPMNPALVVNYKKLQSITCIVLCEPGDEKVFN
;
A
#
# COMPACT_ATOMS: atom_id res chain seq x y z
N MET A 1 -33.89 -20.67 -4.86
CA MET A 1 -32.89 -20.09 -3.92
C MET A 1 -31.88 -21.10 -3.33
N LYS A 2 -31.90 -22.40 -3.68
CA LYS A 2 -30.92 -23.39 -3.18
C LYS A 2 -29.72 -23.65 -4.12
N LEU A 3 -29.68 -23.01 -5.30
CA LEU A 3 -28.63 -23.28 -6.30
C LEU A 3 -27.38 -22.39 -6.16
N ALA A 4 -27.43 -21.33 -5.34
CA ALA A 4 -26.29 -20.44 -5.13
C ALA A 4 -25.26 -20.96 -4.10
N LEU A 5 -25.53 -22.11 -3.47
CA LEU A 5 -24.67 -22.72 -2.43
C LEU A 5 -23.84 -23.91 -2.95
N GLN A 6 -23.79 -24.14 -4.26
CA GLN A 6 -23.06 -25.26 -4.88
C GLN A 6 -21.98 -24.83 -5.89
N THR A 7 -21.82 -23.53 -6.13
CA THR A 7 -20.71 -23.03 -6.93
C THR A 7 -19.69 -22.46 -5.98
N GLU A 8 -18.46 -22.98 -5.99
CA GLU A 8 -17.33 -22.27 -5.40
C GLU A 8 -17.43 -20.81 -5.84
N PRO A 9 -17.57 -19.84 -4.92
CA PRO A 9 -17.67 -18.44 -5.32
C PRO A 9 -16.44 -18.14 -6.15
N TYR A 10 -16.67 -17.60 -7.36
CA TYR A 10 -15.57 -17.25 -8.27
C TYR A 10 -14.55 -16.46 -7.44
N LEU A 11 -13.28 -16.86 -7.50
CA LEU A 11 -12.20 -16.42 -6.60
C LEU A 11 -12.16 -14.91 -6.35
N THR A 12 -12.64 -14.12 -7.33
CA THR A 12 -12.78 -12.67 -7.25
C THR A 12 -13.82 -12.20 -6.24
N TYR A 13 -14.97 -12.86 -6.10
CA TYR A 13 -16.03 -12.42 -5.19
C TYR A 13 -15.60 -12.49 -3.71
N GLU A 14 -14.90 -13.56 -3.33
CA GLU A 14 -14.35 -13.68 -1.98
C GLU A 14 -13.26 -12.62 -1.72
N ALA A 15 -12.39 -12.38 -2.70
CA ALA A 15 -11.36 -11.34 -2.61
C ALA A 15 -11.98 -9.92 -2.50
N ASP A 16 -13.04 -9.62 -3.25
CA ASP A 16 -13.73 -8.33 -3.23
C ASP A 16 -14.37 -8.05 -1.86
N ILE A 17 -14.99 -9.06 -1.24
CA ILE A 17 -15.56 -8.93 0.12
C ILE A 17 -14.47 -8.57 1.13
N TYR A 18 -13.36 -9.32 1.13
CA TYR A 18 -12.26 -9.03 2.03
C TYR A 18 -11.63 -7.67 1.73
N TYR A 19 -11.54 -7.28 0.46
CA TYR A 19 -11.00 -5.99 0.07
C TYR A 19 -11.83 -4.85 0.63
N HIS A 20 -13.15 -4.87 0.42
CA HIS A 20 -14.04 -3.86 0.96
C HIS A 20 -14.09 -3.84 2.49
N LEU A 21 -13.94 -4.99 3.14
CA LEU A 21 -13.79 -5.08 4.60
C LEU A 21 -12.50 -4.41 5.09
N GLY A 22 -11.38 -4.65 4.40
CA GLY A 22 -10.09 -3.99 4.66
C GLY A 22 -10.21 -2.47 4.53
N LEU A 23 -10.82 -2.00 3.43
CA LEU A 23 -11.07 -0.58 3.19
C LEU A 23 -11.94 0.04 4.29
N ALA A 24 -13.00 -0.64 4.72
CA ALA A 24 -13.87 -0.18 5.80
C ALA A 24 -13.09 -0.03 7.12
N TYR A 25 -12.23 -0.99 7.47
CA TYR A 25 -11.36 -0.87 8.64
C TYR A 25 -10.38 0.30 8.52
N CYS A 26 -9.77 0.54 7.35
CA CYS A 26 -8.90 1.69 7.13
C CYS A 26 -9.65 3.02 7.30
N ARG A 27 -10.88 3.14 6.77
CA ARG A 27 -11.71 4.34 6.95
C ARG A 27 -12.10 4.60 8.40
N LEU A 28 -12.23 3.54 9.20
CA LEU A 28 -12.42 3.62 10.65
C LEU A 28 -11.11 3.80 11.43
N GLN A 29 -9.97 3.98 10.75
CA GLN A 29 -8.62 4.04 11.34
C GLN A 29 -8.24 2.82 12.18
N LYS A 30 -8.88 1.66 11.94
CA LYS A 30 -8.59 0.38 12.57
C LYS A 30 -7.58 -0.41 11.72
N PHE A 31 -6.41 0.18 11.49
CA PHE A 31 -5.41 -0.32 10.55
C PHE A 31 -4.95 -1.76 10.86
N GLU A 32 -4.71 -2.09 12.14
CA GLU A 32 -4.37 -3.45 12.58
C GLU A 32 -5.39 -4.49 12.08
N LYS A 33 -6.69 -4.17 12.18
CA LYS A 33 -7.78 -5.06 11.75
C LYS A 33 -7.87 -5.19 10.23
N SER A 34 -7.38 -4.21 9.47
CA SER A 34 -7.38 -4.25 8.01
C SER A 34 -6.34 -5.21 7.42
N ILE A 35 -5.31 -5.59 8.19
CA ILE A 35 -4.24 -6.50 7.74
C ILE A 35 -4.77 -7.88 7.38
N PHE A 36 -5.68 -8.43 8.20
CA PHE A 36 -6.25 -9.76 7.97
C PHE A 36 -7.04 -9.83 6.64
N PRO A 37 -8.02 -8.94 6.38
CA PRO A 37 -8.73 -8.93 5.10
C PRO A 37 -7.80 -8.79 3.88
N TYR A 38 -6.83 -7.87 3.91
CA TYR A 38 -5.89 -7.74 2.78
C TYR A 38 -5.03 -8.98 2.58
N SER A 39 -4.63 -9.65 3.66
CA SER A 39 -3.88 -10.92 3.56
C SER A 39 -4.72 -12.02 2.90
N ARG A 40 -6.02 -12.08 3.19
CA ARG A 40 -6.95 -12.98 2.49
C ARG A 40 -7.09 -12.64 1.01
N CYS A 41 -7.15 -11.35 0.65
CA CYS A 41 -7.13 -10.95 -0.76
C CYS A 41 -5.85 -11.42 -1.48
N ILE A 42 -4.69 -11.28 -0.84
CA ILE A 42 -3.38 -11.69 -1.39
C ILE A 42 -3.29 -13.22 -1.54
N GLU A 43 -3.79 -13.98 -0.57
CA GLU A 43 -3.84 -15.45 -0.67
C GLU A 43 -4.71 -15.91 -1.84
N LYS A 44 -5.81 -15.20 -2.11
CA LYS A 44 -6.75 -15.53 -3.17
C LYS A 44 -6.25 -15.08 -4.54
N ILE A 45 -5.74 -13.85 -4.65
CA ILE A 45 -5.30 -13.24 -5.90
C ILE A 45 -3.94 -12.57 -5.69
N PRO A 46 -2.85 -13.35 -5.64
CA PRO A 46 -1.51 -12.82 -5.33
C PRO A 46 -0.93 -11.93 -6.44
N SER A 47 -1.51 -11.96 -7.64
CA SER A 47 -1.13 -11.11 -8.77
C SER A 47 -1.63 -9.68 -8.65
N ASP A 48 -2.67 -9.43 -7.85
CA ASP A 48 -3.25 -8.10 -7.71
C ASP A 48 -2.47 -7.28 -6.67
N LEU A 49 -1.62 -6.38 -7.19
CA LEU A 49 -0.74 -5.57 -6.38
C LEU A 49 -1.49 -4.56 -5.48
N ARG A 50 -2.77 -4.27 -5.77
CA ARG A 50 -3.56 -3.33 -4.97
C ARG A 50 -3.67 -3.81 -3.53
N TYR A 51 -3.86 -5.11 -3.32
CA TYR A 51 -3.99 -5.69 -1.98
C TYR A 51 -2.68 -5.62 -1.18
N ILE A 52 -1.56 -5.90 -1.85
CA ILE A 52 -0.22 -5.81 -1.25
C ILE A 52 0.08 -4.35 -0.88
N HIS A 53 -0.25 -3.42 -1.77
CA HIS A 53 -0.04 -1.99 -1.53
C HIS A 53 -0.90 -1.45 -0.37
N GLU A 54 -2.19 -1.81 -0.31
CA GLU A 54 -3.07 -1.42 0.80
C GLU A 54 -2.66 -2.04 2.14
N ARG A 55 -2.17 -3.29 2.14
CA ARG A 55 -1.60 -3.91 3.34
C ARG A 55 -0.33 -3.20 3.80
N ALA A 56 0.55 -2.80 2.87
CA ALA A 56 1.73 -2.01 3.18
C ALA A 56 1.38 -0.66 3.82
N LYS A 57 0.36 0.04 3.28
CA LYS A 57 -0.19 1.27 3.87
C LYS A 57 -0.67 1.01 5.30
N ALA A 58 -1.41 -0.07 5.53
CA ALA A 58 -1.90 -0.42 6.85
C ALA A 58 -0.76 -0.72 7.84
N TYR A 59 0.27 -1.49 7.44
CA TYR A 59 1.47 -1.72 8.25
C TYR A 59 2.20 -0.41 8.61
N GLN A 60 2.30 0.51 7.65
CA GLN A 60 2.92 1.81 7.89
C GLN A 60 2.16 2.63 8.95
N MET A 61 0.82 2.52 9.00
CA MET A 61 -0.02 3.26 9.94
C MET A 61 0.00 2.69 11.37
N ILE A 62 0.56 1.50 11.57
CA ILE A 62 0.75 0.85 12.88
C ILE A 62 2.24 0.74 13.25
N ASP A 63 3.10 1.51 12.58
CA ASP A 63 4.56 1.55 12.78
C ASP A 63 5.30 0.22 12.52
N GLU A 64 4.68 -0.73 11.83
CA GLU A 64 5.27 -2.00 11.37
C GLU A 64 6.07 -1.79 10.07
N HIS A 65 7.10 -0.93 10.15
CA HIS A 65 7.80 -0.41 8.99
C HIS A 65 8.57 -1.47 8.20
N GLU A 66 9.13 -2.49 8.84
CA GLU A 66 9.81 -3.61 8.17
C GLU A 66 8.85 -4.39 7.26
N LYS A 67 7.64 -4.67 7.77
CA LYS A 67 6.59 -5.36 6.99
C LYS A 67 6.09 -4.47 5.85
N ALA A 68 5.91 -3.18 6.11
CA ALA A 68 5.53 -2.22 5.08
C ALA A 68 6.58 -2.15 3.95
N VAL A 69 7.88 -2.10 4.28
CA VAL A 69 8.97 -2.13 3.30
C VAL A 69 8.92 -3.40 2.45
N ALA A 70 8.75 -4.56 3.09
CA ALA A 70 8.67 -5.83 2.38
C ALA A 70 7.51 -5.88 1.37
N ASP A 71 6.31 -5.42 1.75
CA ASP A 71 5.18 -5.37 0.83
C ASP A 71 5.40 -4.33 -0.30
N PHE A 72 5.93 -3.14 0.01
CA PHE A 72 6.27 -2.16 -1.03
C PHE A 72 7.38 -2.65 -1.97
N ASP A 73 8.36 -3.41 -1.49
CA ASP A 73 9.38 -4.05 -2.34
C ASP A 73 8.73 -4.97 -3.38
N VAL A 74 7.71 -5.74 -2.99
CA VAL A 74 6.95 -6.58 -3.92
C VAL A 74 6.24 -5.74 -4.97
N VAL A 75 5.55 -4.67 -4.55
CA VAL A 75 4.83 -3.77 -5.47
C VAL A 75 5.80 -3.11 -6.45
N ILE A 76 6.92 -2.57 -5.99
CA ILE A 76 7.92 -1.88 -6.81
C ILE A 76 8.60 -2.86 -7.78
N ARG A 77 8.94 -4.07 -7.34
CA ARG A 77 9.55 -5.08 -8.21
C ARG A 77 8.63 -5.48 -9.35
N LYS A 78 7.32 -5.53 -9.11
CA LYS A 78 6.31 -5.89 -10.13
C LYS A 78 5.87 -4.68 -10.96
N ASN A 79 5.88 -3.48 -10.37
CA ASN A 79 5.57 -2.23 -11.02
C ASN A 79 6.62 -1.15 -10.67
N PRO A 80 7.73 -1.08 -11.42
CA PRO A 80 8.81 -0.13 -11.16
C PRO A 80 8.46 1.32 -11.54
N LYS A 81 7.25 1.58 -12.03
CA LYS A 81 6.75 2.93 -12.33
C LYS A 81 5.76 3.45 -11.27
N ASN A 82 5.51 2.69 -10.20
CA ASN A 82 4.62 3.12 -9.13
C ASN A 82 5.30 4.16 -8.22
N ALA A 83 5.11 5.44 -8.52
CA ALA A 83 5.70 6.55 -7.76
C ALA A 83 5.21 6.59 -6.30
N HIS A 84 3.94 6.24 -6.05
CA HIS A 84 3.36 6.21 -4.71
C HIS A 84 4.04 5.14 -3.83
N ALA A 85 4.30 3.94 -4.38
CA ALA A 85 4.97 2.87 -3.64
C ALA A 85 6.40 3.27 -3.24
N TYR A 86 7.18 3.88 -4.14
CA TYR A 86 8.50 4.43 -3.80
C TYR A 86 8.39 5.48 -2.69
N PHE A 87 7.49 6.45 -2.84
CA PHE A 87 7.33 7.51 -1.86
C PHE A 87 6.93 7.00 -0.47
N ARG A 88 5.99 6.05 -0.39
CA ARG A 88 5.56 5.46 0.88
C ARG A 88 6.65 4.58 1.49
N ARG A 89 7.37 3.79 0.69
CA ARG A 89 8.52 2.98 1.16
C ARG A 89 9.63 3.88 1.72
N ALA A 90 9.88 5.03 1.11
CA ALA A 90 10.86 6.00 1.59
C ALA A 90 10.57 6.46 3.04
N PHE A 91 9.30 6.69 3.37
CA PHE A 91 8.91 7.02 4.75
C PHE A 91 9.18 5.87 5.73
N SER A 92 8.79 4.64 5.38
CA SER A 92 9.08 3.47 6.23
C SER A 92 10.59 3.27 6.40
N LEU A 93 11.38 3.39 5.33
CA LEU A 93 12.85 3.34 5.39
C LEU A 93 13.44 4.44 6.28
N LYS A 94 12.89 5.66 6.22
CA LYS A 94 13.28 6.76 7.11
C LYS A 94 12.99 6.44 8.57
N SER A 95 11.81 5.90 8.88
CA SER A 95 11.47 5.46 10.24
C SER A 95 12.41 4.37 10.75
N LEU A 96 12.87 3.49 9.85
CA LEU A 96 13.91 2.48 10.12
C LEU A 96 15.34 3.05 10.11
N LYS A 97 15.51 4.37 10.04
CA LYS A 97 16.81 5.09 9.98
C LYS A 97 17.67 4.72 8.77
N ASN A 98 17.09 4.11 7.73
CA ASN A 98 17.76 3.83 6.47
C ASN A 98 17.65 5.03 5.52
N TYR A 99 18.29 6.13 5.90
CA TYR A 99 18.15 7.42 5.22
C TYR A 99 18.66 7.41 3.78
N ALA A 100 19.73 6.65 3.48
CA ALA A 100 20.29 6.58 2.13
C ALA A 100 19.26 6.03 1.13
N LYS A 101 18.66 4.87 1.43
CA LYS A 101 17.62 4.28 0.58
C LYS A 101 16.34 5.11 0.54
N ALA A 102 15.98 5.76 1.66
CA ALA A 102 14.84 6.66 1.69
C ALA A 102 15.00 7.84 0.70
N VAL A 103 16.20 8.43 0.64
CA VAL A 103 16.50 9.51 -0.32
C VAL A 103 16.40 9.00 -1.76
N GLU A 104 16.98 7.84 -2.06
CA GLU A 104 16.88 7.22 -3.40
C GLU A 104 15.42 7.03 -3.83
N ASP A 105 14.56 6.53 -2.93
CA ASP A 105 13.14 6.32 -3.20
C ASP A 105 12.35 7.63 -3.38
N PHE A 106 12.61 8.65 -2.56
CA PHE A 106 12.00 9.97 -2.74
C PHE A 106 12.38 10.58 -4.10
N GLU A 107 13.65 10.50 -4.48
CA GLU A 107 14.14 10.97 -5.77
C GLU A 107 13.53 10.19 -6.94
N LYS A 108 13.36 8.88 -6.78
CA LYS A 108 12.71 8.03 -7.77
C LYS A 108 11.23 8.39 -7.95
N ALA A 109 10.49 8.55 -6.86
CA ALA A 109 9.09 8.96 -6.89
C ALA A 109 8.91 10.32 -7.59
N ARG A 110 9.76 11.31 -7.25
CA ARG A 110 9.79 12.62 -7.90
C ARG A 110 10.07 12.53 -9.40
N THR A 111 11.00 11.66 -9.80
CA THR A 111 11.35 11.46 -11.22
C THR A 111 10.22 10.82 -12.01
N LEU A 112 9.47 9.90 -11.39
CA LEU A 112 8.35 9.22 -12.02
C LEU A 112 7.12 10.12 -12.19
N GLU A 113 6.85 11.01 -11.22
CA GLU A 113 5.72 11.95 -11.25
C GLU A 113 6.15 13.39 -10.90
N PRO A 114 6.90 14.07 -11.77
CA PRO A 114 7.49 15.38 -11.47
C PRO A 114 6.47 16.51 -11.32
N MET A 115 5.24 16.31 -11.82
CA MET A 115 4.14 17.28 -11.74
C MET A 115 3.21 17.03 -10.55
N ASN A 116 3.43 15.97 -9.76
CA ASN A 116 2.61 15.67 -8.59
C ASN A 116 3.19 16.37 -7.35
N PRO A 117 2.59 17.50 -6.88
CA PRO A 117 3.19 18.31 -5.81
C PRO A 117 3.35 17.54 -4.49
N ALA A 118 2.53 16.52 -4.24
CA ALA A 118 2.66 15.68 -3.04
C ALA A 118 3.96 14.86 -3.03
N LEU A 119 4.54 14.57 -4.20
CA LEU A 119 5.76 13.79 -4.38
C LEU A 119 7.03 14.65 -4.58
N VAL A 120 6.86 15.96 -4.79
CA VAL A 120 7.96 16.94 -4.94
C VAL A 120 8.24 17.67 -3.62
N VAL A 121 7.75 17.14 -2.50
CA VAL A 121 7.98 17.72 -1.18
C VAL A 121 9.46 17.72 -0.82
N ASN A 122 9.91 18.78 -0.13
CA ASN A 122 11.28 18.86 0.36
C ASN A 122 11.45 17.90 1.55
N TYR A 123 11.84 16.66 1.25
CA TYR A 123 11.97 15.59 2.23
C TYR A 123 13.00 15.90 3.33
N LYS A 124 13.95 16.82 3.10
CA LYS A 124 14.89 17.31 4.13
C LYS A 124 14.20 18.09 5.25
N LYS A 125 13.01 18.65 4.99
CA LYS A 125 12.19 19.37 5.98
C LYS A 125 11.18 18.46 6.70
N LEU A 126 11.04 17.18 6.31
CA LEU A 126 10.07 16.24 6.87
C LEU A 126 10.59 15.52 8.12
N GLN A 127 11.23 16.24 9.05
CA GLN A 127 11.89 15.62 10.21
C GLN A 127 10.89 14.99 11.21
N SER A 128 9.70 15.58 11.35
CA SER A 128 8.67 15.12 12.31
C SER A 128 7.52 14.32 11.67
N ILE A 129 7.47 14.18 10.34
CA ILE A 129 6.35 13.55 9.64
C ILE A 129 6.68 12.09 9.35
N THR A 130 5.94 11.15 9.93
CA THR A 130 6.18 9.69 9.77
C THR A 130 5.59 9.12 8.49
N CYS A 131 4.51 9.70 7.97
CA CYS A 131 3.88 9.31 6.71
C CYS A 131 3.08 10.49 6.15
N ILE A 132 2.98 10.58 4.82
CA ILE A 132 2.02 11.44 4.13
C ILE A 132 0.98 10.55 3.45
N VAL A 133 -0.29 10.84 3.70
CA VAL A 133 -1.40 10.18 3.01
C VAL A 133 -1.55 10.80 1.62
N LEU A 134 -1.17 10.04 0.58
CA LEU A 134 -1.24 10.48 -0.82
C LEU A 134 -2.65 10.39 -1.41
N CYS A 135 -3.44 9.42 -0.97
CA CYS A 135 -4.80 9.15 -1.43
C CYS A 135 -5.58 8.38 -0.35
N GLU A 136 -6.90 8.35 -0.46
CA GLU A 136 -7.74 7.55 0.42
C GLU A 136 -7.49 6.04 0.23
N PRO A 137 -7.90 5.19 1.19
CA PRO A 137 -7.89 3.74 0.99
C PRO A 137 -8.72 3.35 -0.24
N GLY A 138 -8.11 2.61 -1.16
CA GLY A 138 -8.75 2.12 -2.38
C GLY A 138 -8.62 3.03 -3.61
N ASP A 139 -8.19 4.27 -3.42
CA ASP A 139 -7.99 5.25 -4.50
C ASP A 139 -6.56 5.22 -5.06
N GLU A 140 -5.78 4.19 -4.71
CA GLU A 140 -4.45 4.01 -5.26
C GLU A 140 -4.52 3.81 -6.77
N LYS A 141 -3.59 4.42 -7.52
CA LYS A 141 -3.59 4.32 -8.98
C LYS A 141 -3.47 2.85 -9.37
N VAL A 142 -4.48 2.34 -10.06
CA VAL A 142 -4.43 1.02 -10.67
C VAL A 142 -3.60 1.15 -11.93
N PHE A 143 -2.44 0.51 -11.94
CA PHE A 143 -1.58 0.46 -13.11
C PHE A 143 -1.93 -0.84 -13.86
N ASN A 144 -2.65 -0.68 -14.96
CA ASN A 144 -2.97 -1.77 -15.91
C ASN A 144 -1.74 -2.14 -16.74
#